data_AF-A0A7H8IRP2-F1
#
_entry.id   AF-A0A7H8IRP2-F1
#
_cell.length_a   1.000
_cell.length_b   1.000
_cell.length_c   1.000
_cell.angle_alpha   90.00
_cell.angle_beta   90.00
_cell.angle_gamma   90.00
#
_symmetry.space_group_name_H-M   'P 1'
#
loop_
_entity.id
_entity.type
_entity.pdbx_description
1 polymer ?
#
loop_
_entity_poly.entity_id
_entity_poly.type
_entity_poly.pdbx_seq_one_letter_code
_entity_poly.pdbx_strand_id
1 'polypeptide(L)'
;MSTIPPVPGPLSEDVAALLRAVHDALDLPLPGLTDQDEREHYRLLIDRAAGARVVLACVLERNHALGSSAAYLRGRTETAPVTYTPWEDKGDPA
;
A
#
# COMPACT_ATOMS: atom_id res chain seq x y z
N MET A 1 39.23 7.20 -2.88
CA MET A 1 38.43 7.80 -1.79
C MET A 1 36.99 7.84 -2.27
N SER A 2 36.09 7.04 -1.68
CA SER A 2 34.67 7.04 -2.05
C SER A 2 33.93 8.01 -1.14
N THR A 3 33.32 9.04 -1.73
CA THR A 3 32.48 9.99 -1.02
C THR A 3 31.15 9.32 -0.68
N ILE A 4 30.83 9.22 0.60
CA ILE A 4 29.50 8.80 1.06
C ILE A 4 28.51 9.90 0.64
N PRO A 5 27.44 9.57 -0.11
CA PRO A 5 26.45 10.57 -0.47
C PRO A 5 25.80 11.13 0.80
N PRO A 6 25.50 12.44 0.83
CA PRO A 6 24.84 13.04 1.99
C PRO A 6 23.52 12.32 2.27
N VAL A 7 23.21 12.12 3.55
CA VAL A 7 21.91 11.60 3.97
C VAL A 7 20.85 12.55 3.40
N PRO A 8 19.86 12.06 2.64
CA PRO A 8 18.83 12.91 2.09
C PRO A 8 18.09 13.63 3.24
N GLY A 9 17.80 14.90 3.04
CA GLY A 9 16.96 15.68 3.95
C GLY A 9 15.56 15.07 4.11
N PRO A 10 14.71 15.62 5.01
CA PRO A 10 13.36 15.10 5.22
C PRO A 10 12.58 15.06 3.89
N LEU A 11 11.77 14.01 3.71
CA LEU A 11 10.91 13.86 2.54
C LEU A 11 9.95 15.05 2.44
N SER A 12 9.65 15.48 1.21
CA SER A 12 8.58 16.47 1.02
C SER A 12 7.23 15.87 1.46
N GLU A 13 6.32 16.74 1.87
CA GLU A 13 4.98 16.34 2.31
C GLU A 13 4.25 15.52 1.25
N ASP A 14 4.36 15.90 -0.02
CA ASP A 14 3.76 15.18 -1.15
C ASP A 14 4.33 13.77 -1.34
N VAL A 15 5.65 13.61 -1.18
CA VAL A 15 6.28 12.28 -1.24
C VAL A 15 5.83 11.42 -0.07
N ALA A 16 5.81 11.99 1.14
CA ALA A 16 5.33 11.30 2.33
C ALA A 16 3.85 10.90 2.20
N ALA A 17 3.00 11.77 1.63
CA ALA A 17 1.60 11.49 1.39
C ALA A 17 1.40 10.35 0.36
N LEU A 18 2.19 10.32 -0.71
CA LEU A 18 2.15 9.23 -1.68
C LEU A 18 2.61 7.91 -1.05
N LEU A 19 3.71 7.92 -0.29
CA LEU A 19 4.19 6.71 0.39
C LEU A 19 3.18 6.19 1.41
N ARG A 20 2.50 7.09 2.15
CA ARG A 20 1.42 6.71 3.06
C ARG A 20 0.24 6.10 2.31
N ALA A 21 -0.18 6.68 1.19
CA ALA A 21 -1.24 6.10 0.37
C ALA A 21 -0.87 4.71 -0.18
N VAL A 22 0.40 4.49 -0.54
CA VAL A 22 0.89 3.16 -0.95
C VAL A 22 0.89 2.19 0.22
N HIS A 23 1.37 2.62 1.39
CA HIS A 23 1.33 1.83 2.61
C HIS A 23 -0.11 1.40 2.92
N ASP A 24 -1.04 2.34 3.05
CA ASP A 24 -2.43 2.07 3.41
C ASP A 24 -3.15 1.19 2.38
N ALA A 25 -2.76 1.25 1.10
CA ALA A 25 -3.29 0.35 0.09
C ALA A 25 -2.81 -1.10 0.31
N LEU A 26 -1.55 -1.30 0.69
CA LEU A 26 -0.92 -2.63 0.82
C LEU A 26 -1.01 -3.21 2.23
N ASP A 27 -1.31 -2.38 3.22
CA ASP A 27 -1.48 -2.75 4.63
C ASP A 27 -2.85 -3.41 4.83
N LEU A 28 -2.93 -4.67 4.40
CA LEU A 28 -4.09 -5.52 4.57
C LEU A 28 -3.91 -6.40 5.80
N PRO A 29 -4.96 -6.58 6.63
CA PRO A 29 -4.89 -7.55 7.72
C PRO A 29 -4.67 -8.96 7.16
N LEU A 30 -4.01 -9.82 7.93
CA LEU A 30 -3.89 -11.22 7.56
C LEU A 30 -5.28 -11.87 7.47
N PRO A 31 -5.52 -12.79 6.53
CA PRO A 31 -6.79 -13.49 6.43
C PRO A 31 -6.94 -14.54 7.54
N GLY A 32 -8.20 -14.83 7.91
CA GLY A 32 -8.54 -16.03 8.67
C GLY A 32 -8.09 -17.32 7.95
N LEU A 33 -8.10 -18.43 8.70
CA LEU A 33 -7.50 -19.71 8.26
C LEU A 33 -8.35 -20.51 7.26
N THR A 34 -9.37 -19.91 6.65
CA THR A 34 -10.18 -20.59 5.65
C THR A 34 -9.62 -20.36 4.26
N ASP A 35 -9.67 -21.37 3.39
CA ASP A 35 -9.28 -21.22 1.98
C ASP A 35 -10.02 -20.06 1.29
N GLN A 36 -11.26 -19.77 1.71
CA GLN A 36 -12.03 -18.67 1.15
C GLN A 36 -11.47 -17.31 1.58
N ASP A 37 -11.15 -17.14 2.86
CA ASP A 37 -10.54 -15.90 3.37
C ASP A 37 -9.16 -15.67 2.73
N GLU A 38 -8.33 -16.72 2.64
CA GLU A 38 -7.03 -16.65 1.98
C GLU A 38 -7.17 -16.23 0.51
N ARG A 39 -8.07 -16.85 -0.26
CA ARG A 39 -8.32 -16.50 -1.66
C ARG A 39 -8.77 -15.05 -1.83
N GLU A 40 -9.72 -14.58 -1.01
CA GLU A 40 -10.18 -13.20 -1.09
C GLU A 40 -9.11 -12.19 -0.69
N HIS A 41 -8.29 -12.51 0.31
CA HIS A 41 -7.13 -11.71 0.67
C HIS A 41 -6.13 -11.62 -0.48
N TYR A 42 -5.74 -12.75 -1.08
CA TYR A 42 -4.80 -12.74 -2.22
C TYR A 42 -5.36 -11.95 -3.40
N ARG A 43 -6.65 -12.13 -3.72
CA ARG A 43 -7.31 -11.39 -4.80
C ARG A 43 -7.25 -9.89 -4.55
N LEU A 44 -7.57 -9.45 -3.33
CA LEU A 44 -7.54 -8.03 -2.97
C LEU A 44 -6.11 -7.47 -2.98
N LEU A 45 -5.14 -8.19 -2.41
CA LEU A 45 -3.74 -7.78 -2.37
C LEU A 45 -3.18 -7.61 -3.79
N ILE A 46 -3.45 -8.56 -4.70
CA ILE A 46 -3.01 -8.48 -6.10
C ILE A 46 -3.60 -7.24 -6.79
N ASP A 47 -4.89 -6.96 -6.63
CA ASP A 47 -5.52 -5.78 -7.25
C ASP A 47 -4.97 -4.46 -6.70
N ARG A 48 -4.81 -4.35 -5.39
CA ARG A 48 -4.25 -3.15 -4.75
C ARG A 48 -2.79 -2.94 -5.12
N ALA A 49 -1.98 -4.01 -5.12
CA ALA A 49 -0.59 -3.97 -5.57
C ALA A 49 -0.47 -3.58 -7.05
N ALA A 50 -1.33 -4.11 -7.91
CA ALA A 50 -1.33 -3.78 -9.33
C ALA A 50 -1.55 -2.28 -9.56
N GLY A 51 -2.56 -1.67 -8.92
CA GLY A 51 -2.79 -0.25 -9.13
C GLY A 51 -1.85 0.67 -8.36
N ALA A 52 -1.32 0.28 -7.19
CA ALA A 52 -0.21 1.01 -6.56
C ALA A 52 1.01 1.06 -7.50
N ARG A 53 1.35 -0.07 -8.13
CA ARG A 53 2.42 -0.14 -9.15
C ARG A 53 2.14 0.78 -10.34
N VAL A 54 0.90 0.79 -10.85
CA VAL A 54 0.51 1.67 -11.97
C VAL A 54 0.66 3.14 -11.59
N VAL A 55 0.19 3.54 -10.40
CA VAL A 55 0.31 4.93 -9.92
C VAL A 55 1.78 5.33 -9.80
N LEU A 56 2.62 4.47 -9.22
CA LEU A 56 4.06 4.74 -9.12
C LEU A 56 4.72 4.84 -10.49
N ALA A 57 4.39 3.98 -11.44
CA ALA A 57 4.90 4.07 -12.81
C ALA A 57 4.49 5.39 -13.48
N CYS A 58 3.24 5.83 -13.31
CA CYS A 58 2.78 7.12 -13.79
C CYS A 58 3.55 8.31 -13.18
N VAL A 59 3.88 8.25 -11.89
CA VAL A 59 4.71 9.27 -11.23
C VAL A 59 6.13 9.25 -11.79
N LEU A 60 6.78 8.09 -11.80
CA LEU A 60 8.20 7.95 -12.12
C LEU A 60 8.51 8.13 -13.61
N GLU A 61 7.65 7.61 -14.49
CA GLU A 61 7.90 7.57 -15.93
C GLU A 61 7.18 8.69 -16.68
N ARG A 62 6.06 9.19 -16.15
CA ARG A 62 5.20 10.19 -16.82
C ARG A 62 5.07 11.50 -16.07
N ASN A 63 5.81 11.68 -14.97
CA ASN A 63 5.83 12.90 -14.15
C ASN A 63 4.43 13.33 -13.68
N HIS A 64 3.54 12.37 -13.36
CA HIS A 64 2.27 12.70 -12.75
C HIS A 64 2.46 13.39 -11.39
N ALA A 65 1.61 14.37 -11.09
CA ALA A 65 1.66 15.11 -9.83
C ALA A 65 1.47 14.18 -8.62
N LEU A 66 2.38 14.27 -7.65
CA LEU A 66 2.42 13.42 -6.45
C LEU A 66 1.12 13.49 -5.64
N GLY A 67 0.64 14.71 -5.33
CA GLY A 67 -0.58 14.90 -4.56
C GLY A 67 -1.82 14.30 -5.21
N SER A 68 -1.99 14.50 -6.52
CA SER A 68 -3.11 13.92 -7.29
C SER A 68 -3.03 12.40 -7.35
N SER A 69 -1.83 11.85 -7.52
CA SER A 69 -1.57 10.40 -7.49
C SER A 69 -1.91 9.79 -6.12
N ALA A 70 -1.54 10.46 -5.02
CA ALA A 70 -1.87 10.02 -3.66
C ALA A 70 -3.38 10.06 -3.40
N ALA A 71 -4.07 11.12 -3.84
CA ALA A 71 -5.53 11.22 -3.74
C ALA A 71 -6.24 10.12 -4.54
N TYR A 72 -5.80 9.85 -5.77
CA TYR A 72 -6.34 8.78 -6.60
C TYR A 72 -6.18 7.40 -5.94
N LEU A 73 -4.99 7.10 -5.39
CA LEU A 73 -4.75 5.81 -4.76
C LEU A 73 -5.62 5.61 -3.51
N ARG A 74 -5.78 6.66 -2.67
CA ARG A 74 -6.71 6.63 -1.53
C ARG A 74 -8.14 6.35 -1.95
N GLY A 75 -8.64 7.07 -2.96
CA GLY A 75 -9.98 6.84 -3.48
C GLY A 75 -10.17 5.40 -4.02
N ARG A 76 -9.16 4.83 -4.69
CA ARG A 76 -9.22 3.41 -5.09
C ARG A 76 -9.28 2.47 -3.89
N THR A 77 -8.46 2.70 -2.87
CA THR A 77 -8.46 1.88 -1.63
C THR A 77 -9.83 1.91 -0.96
N GLU A 78 -10.48 3.07 -0.90
CA GLU A 78 -11.84 3.22 -0.36
C GLU A 78 -12.89 2.42 -1.15
N THR A 79 -12.76 2.33 -2.47
CA THR A 79 -13.69 1.55 -3.31
C THR A 79 -13.48 0.03 -3.29
N ALA A 80 -12.40 -0.44 -2.66
CA ALA A 80 -12.05 -1.85 -2.58
C ALA A 80 -11.82 -2.27 -1.11
N PRO A 81 -12.87 -2.30 -0.27
CA PRO A 81 -12.74 -2.63 1.15
C PRO A 81 -12.33 -4.09 1.39
N VAL A 82 -11.85 -4.38 2.60
CA VAL A 82 -11.60 -5.75 3.07
C VAL A 82 -12.95 -6.48 3.19
N THR A 83 -13.04 -7.67 2.59
CA THR A 83 -14.28 -8.48 2.59
C THR A 83 -14.11 -9.88 3.17
N TYR A 84 -12.88 -10.30 3.49
CA TYR A 84 -12.60 -11.55 4.21
C TYR A 84 -12.60 -11.31 5.72
N THR A 85 -12.67 -12.39 6.49
CA THR A 85 -12.54 -12.34 7.95
C THR A 85 -11.08 -12.10 8.31
N PRO A 86 -10.72 -10.99 8.98
CA PRO A 86 -9.35 -10.78 9.45
C PRO A 86 -8.95 -11.85 10.49
N TRP A 87 -7.67 -12.22 10.48
CA TRP A 87 -7.09 -13.01 11.54
C TRP A 87 -6.99 -12.18 12.82
N GLU A 88 -7.40 -12.79 13.93
CA GLU A 88 -7.24 -12.23 15.27
C GLU A 88 -6.22 -13.09 16.02
N ASP A 89 -5.20 -12.45 16.60
CA ASP A 89 -4.33 -13.12 17.56
C ASP A 89 -5.16 -13.43 18.80
N LYS A 90 -5.49 -14.71 18.99
CA LYS A 90 -6.24 -15.16 20.18
C LYS A 90 -5.35 -15.23 21.42
N GLY A 91 -4.04 -14.98 21.28
CA GLY A 91 -3.04 -15.22 22.31
C GLY A 91 -2.84 -16.71 22.55
N ASP A 92 -1.59 -17.13 22.76
CA ASP A 92 -1.35 -18.41 23.45
C ASP A 92 -1.89 -18.29 24.89
N PRO A 93 -2.56 -19.31 25.45
CA PRO A 93 -2.84 -19.32 26.88
C PRO A 93 -1.50 -19.29 27.63
N ALA A 94 -1.37 -18.31 28.53
CA ALA A 94 -0.23 -18.15 29.43
C ALA A 94 -0.01 -19.37 30.33
#